data_AF-A0A2A5AW57-F1
#
_entry.id   AF-A0A2A5AW57-F1
#
_cell.length_a   1.000
_cell.length_b   1.000
_cell.length_c   1.000
_cell.angle_alpha   90.00
_cell.angle_beta   90.00
_cell.angle_gamma   90.00
#
_symmetry.space_group_name_H-M   'P 1'
#
loop_
_entity.id
_entity.type
_entity.pdbx_description
1 polymer ?
#
loop_
_entity_poly.entity_id
_entity_poly.type
_entity_poly.pdbx_seq_one_letter_code
_entity_poly.pdbx_strand_id
1 'polypeptide(L)'
;MKHFVLIFLLVFSSIFYGQTTAIPDANFEQALISLGLDSILDGWVFTANIDSLTSLDVASMNISSLSGIGDFSSLISLTCRNNPISSLNVNQNTALSILDCDNCQLSYINLNQNTALTYFDCSYNLFTGLNLNQNIALTFLNCNYNQIASLDLTQNNSLTQFRCIYNAITSLDLTQNTVLSYLHCFSNPLGSLNVTQNTALTFLNCGSIWLSSLDVTQNILLSDLYCANNLLTTLDLSQNTALTSLQCHLNQLTTLDLSQNTVLNTLRCDQNQLNCLNVKNGNNNNFSPTFFADSNPTLFCIEVDNVAYSTANWTYIDPQTSFSTNCNNACSGIITSINKTTFPTLSMHPNPTSGQITISLEGLFTGSLRVFNSLGQAVLEDDFKATRGLDINLNEPSGLYFLQLEIDGKIITKKVLKE
;
A
#
# COMPACT_ATOMS: atom_id res chain seq x y z
N MET A 1 41.95 61.14 73.03
CA MET A 1 40.74 60.30 72.84
C MET A 1 40.99 59.40 71.65
N LYS A 2 41.23 58.10 71.88
CA LYS A 2 41.36 57.09 70.81
C LYS A 2 39.94 56.61 70.47
N HIS A 3 39.49 56.79 69.24
CA HIS A 3 38.21 56.28 68.77
C HIS A 3 38.39 54.86 68.24
N PHE A 4 37.80 53.90 68.95
CA PHE A 4 37.65 52.52 68.52
C PHE A 4 36.46 52.48 67.58
N VAL A 5 36.69 52.26 66.28
CA VAL A 5 35.62 51.96 65.32
C VAL A 5 35.43 50.44 65.36
N LEU A 6 34.31 50.01 65.94
CA LEU A 6 33.89 48.62 65.94
C LEU A 6 33.22 48.33 64.59
N ILE A 7 33.91 47.62 63.69
CA ILE A 7 33.31 47.13 62.44
C ILE A 7 32.51 45.87 62.77
N PHE A 8 31.18 46.00 62.74
CA PHE A 8 30.27 44.87 62.85
C PHE A 8 30.23 44.13 61.51
N LEU A 9 30.92 43.00 61.43
CA LEU A 9 30.88 42.10 60.27
C LEU A 9 29.56 41.30 60.35
N LEU A 10 28.54 41.78 59.63
CA LEU A 10 27.29 41.04 59.39
C LEU A 10 27.59 39.89 58.43
N VAL A 11 27.77 38.69 58.98
CA VAL A 11 27.79 37.45 58.20
C VAL A 11 26.34 37.15 57.82
N PHE A 12 25.93 37.55 56.61
CA PHE A 12 24.70 37.06 56.00
C PHE A 12 24.92 35.57 55.69
N SER A 13 24.41 34.68 56.54
CA SER A 13 24.22 33.29 56.17
C SER A 13 23.06 33.23 55.18
N SER A 14 23.34 33.33 53.88
CA SER A 14 22.40 32.90 52.86
C SER A 14 22.20 31.39 53.03
N ILE A 15 21.10 31.03 53.69
CA ILE A 15 20.59 29.66 53.67
C ILE A 15 20.19 29.42 52.21
N PHE A 16 21.06 28.72 51.46
CA PHE A 16 20.69 28.18 50.16
C PHE A 16 19.65 27.09 50.41
N TYR A 17 18.37 27.45 50.33
CA TYR A 17 17.35 26.43 50.14
C TYR A 17 17.58 25.84 48.75
N GLY A 18 17.75 24.51 48.68
CA GLY A 18 17.78 23.82 47.40
C GLY A 18 16.47 24.11 46.66
N GLN A 19 16.57 24.48 45.38
CA GLN A 19 15.40 24.65 44.54
C GLN A 19 14.65 23.31 44.47
N THR A 20 13.33 23.38 44.61
CA THR A 20 12.45 22.21 44.49
C THR A 20 11.53 22.37 43.28
N THR A 21 11.21 21.25 42.67
CA THR A 21 10.27 21.12 41.55
C THR A 21 9.02 20.43 42.05
N ALA A 22 7.85 21.01 41.78
CA ALA A 22 6.58 20.40 42.14
C ALA A 22 6.29 19.20 41.22
N ILE A 23 5.97 18.05 41.81
CA ILE A 23 5.56 16.81 41.16
C ILE A 23 4.20 16.37 41.74
N PRO A 24 3.08 17.03 41.36
CA PRO A 24 1.79 16.81 42.02
C PRO A 24 1.16 15.43 41.77
N ASP A 25 1.60 14.72 40.73
CA ASP A 25 1.14 13.36 40.44
C ASP A 25 1.95 12.36 41.28
N ALA A 26 1.28 11.73 42.25
CA ALA A 26 1.92 10.80 43.15
C ALA A 26 2.52 9.56 42.45
N ASN A 27 1.99 9.14 41.30
CA ASN A 27 2.60 8.03 40.54
C ASN A 27 3.87 8.51 39.83
N PHE A 28 3.91 9.75 39.34
CA PHE A 28 5.12 10.32 38.77
C PHE A 28 6.20 10.50 39.84
N GLU A 29 5.85 11.05 41.00
CA GLU A 29 6.79 11.17 42.12
C GLU A 29 7.27 9.80 42.62
N GLN A 30 6.36 8.82 42.75
CA GLN A 30 6.73 7.45 43.11
C GLN A 30 7.66 6.81 42.08
N ALA A 31 7.52 7.15 40.80
CA ALA A 31 8.46 6.74 39.76
C ALA A 31 9.85 7.35 40.01
N LEU A 32 9.93 8.65 40.32
CA LEU A 32 11.20 9.32 40.65
C LEU A 32 11.86 8.71 41.91
N ILE A 33 11.08 8.38 42.94
CA ILE A 33 11.57 7.65 44.12
C ILE A 33 12.14 6.28 43.72
N SER A 34 11.42 5.54 42.88
CA SER A 34 11.84 4.22 42.42
C SER A 34 13.13 4.27 41.58
N LEU A 35 13.36 5.39 40.88
CA LEU A 35 14.57 5.69 40.12
C LEU A 35 15.72 6.24 41.01
N GLY A 36 15.49 6.45 42.30
CA GLY A 36 16.48 7.01 43.23
C GLY A 36 16.73 8.51 43.06
N LEU A 37 15.84 9.22 42.36
CA LEU A 37 15.89 10.66 42.15
C LEU A 37 15.19 11.44 43.27
N ASP A 38 14.37 10.74 44.04
CA ASP A 38 13.65 11.26 45.19
C ASP A 38 13.63 10.23 46.33
N SER A 39 13.22 10.66 47.53
CA SER A 39 13.30 9.87 48.76
C SER A 39 12.00 9.82 49.57
N ILE A 40 11.08 10.75 49.33
CA ILE A 40 9.80 10.85 50.04
C ILE A 40 8.70 11.21 49.04
N LEU A 41 7.47 10.81 49.35
CA LEU A 41 6.29 11.11 48.54
C LEU A 41 5.57 12.32 49.17
N ASP A 42 6.01 13.54 48.84
CA ASP A 42 5.53 14.80 49.41
C ASP A 42 5.03 15.83 48.37
N GLY A 43 5.05 15.47 47.09
CA GLY A 43 4.69 16.29 45.94
C GLY A 43 5.86 17.14 45.40
N TRP A 44 7.10 16.89 45.84
CA TRP A 44 8.26 17.71 45.49
C TRP A 44 9.53 16.87 45.32
N VAL A 45 10.32 17.21 44.31
CA VAL A 45 11.69 16.69 44.17
C VAL A 45 12.69 17.84 44.24
N PHE A 46 13.88 17.61 44.80
CA PHE A 46 14.97 18.58 44.69
C PHE A 46 15.39 18.72 43.22
N THR A 47 15.34 19.94 42.68
CA THR A 47 15.66 20.21 41.27
C THR A 47 17.07 19.75 40.90
N ALA A 48 18.02 19.85 41.84
CA ALA A 48 19.40 19.38 41.65
C ALA A 48 19.53 17.86 41.41
N ASN A 49 18.49 17.07 41.74
CA ASN A 49 18.48 15.64 41.46
C ASN A 49 18.03 15.32 40.02
N ILE A 50 17.34 16.25 39.35
CA ILE A 50 16.70 16.03 38.04
C ILE A 50 17.26 16.93 36.93
N ASP A 51 17.88 18.06 37.26
CA ASP A 51 18.30 19.10 36.31
C ASP A 51 19.38 18.63 35.30
N SER A 52 20.22 17.69 35.74
CA SER A 52 21.30 17.06 34.96
C SER A 52 20.91 15.71 34.34
N LEU A 53 19.70 15.20 34.61
CA LEU A 53 19.23 13.94 34.08
C LEU A 53 18.99 14.04 32.57
N THR A 54 19.66 13.19 31.80
CA THR A 54 19.58 13.21 30.32
C THR A 54 18.54 12.25 29.74
N SER A 55 18.09 11.28 30.53
CA SER A 55 17.13 10.26 30.09
C SER A 55 16.16 9.92 31.22
N LEU A 56 14.87 9.91 30.92
CA LEU A 56 13.81 9.54 31.85
C LEU A 56 12.86 8.54 31.18
N ASP A 57 12.75 7.35 31.75
CA ASP A 57 11.77 6.34 31.38
C ASP A 57 10.80 6.13 32.55
N VAL A 58 9.54 6.46 32.32
CA VAL A 58 8.43 6.33 33.26
C VAL A 58 7.24 5.62 32.60
N ALA A 59 7.50 4.73 31.65
CA ALA A 59 6.47 3.98 30.93
C ALA A 59 5.66 3.04 31.81
N SER A 60 4.36 2.91 31.53
CA SER A 60 3.45 1.95 32.19
C SER A 60 3.36 2.09 33.71
N MET A 61 3.48 3.30 34.24
CA MET A 61 3.47 3.59 35.68
C MET A 61 2.14 4.20 36.16
N ASN A 62 1.11 4.19 35.31
CA ASN A 62 -0.20 4.78 35.58
C ASN A 62 -0.13 6.28 35.95
N ILE A 63 0.81 7.00 35.33
CA ILE A 63 1.02 8.44 35.54
C ILE A 63 -0.06 9.22 34.76
N SER A 64 -0.76 10.12 35.43
CA SER A 64 -1.80 10.95 34.80
C SER A 64 -1.26 12.32 34.38
N SER A 65 -0.19 12.80 35.02
CA SER A 65 0.45 14.08 34.70
C SER A 65 1.96 14.05 34.90
N LEU A 66 2.70 14.57 33.92
CA LEU A 66 4.13 14.88 34.03
C LEU A 66 4.37 16.35 34.39
N SER A 67 3.47 16.97 35.17
CA SER A 67 3.72 18.31 35.68
C SER A 67 5.04 18.34 36.46
N GLY A 68 5.88 19.35 36.18
CA GLY A 68 7.26 19.44 36.69
C GLY A 68 8.33 18.96 35.70
N ILE A 69 7.96 18.25 34.61
CA ILE A 69 8.93 17.74 33.62
C ILE A 69 9.79 18.85 32.98
N GLY A 70 9.30 20.09 32.95
CA GLY A 70 10.04 21.23 32.42
C GLY A 70 11.33 21.57 33.16
N ASP A 71 11.48 21.13 34.42
CA ASP A 71 12.69 21.39 35.23
C ASP A 71 13.79 20.33 35.00
N PHE A 72 13.51 19.28 34.22
CA PHE A 72 14.50 18.32 33.73
C PHE A 72 15.28 18.96 32.56
N SER A 73 16.07 19.98 32.90
CA SER A 73 16.64 20.93 31.94
C SER A 73 17.63 20.31 30.93
N SER A 74 18.28 19.21 31.31
CA SER A 74 19.23 18.47 30.46
C SER A 74 18.61 17.27 29.74
N LEU A 75 17.28 17.12 29.78
CA LEU A 75 16.60 15.92 29.28
C LEU A 75 16.70 15.82 27.74
N ILE A 76 17.33 14.75 27.27
CA ILE A 76 17.52 14.41 25.86
C ILE A 76 16.52 13.33 25.42
N SER A 77 16.15 12.42 26.33
CA SER A 77 15.21 11.34 26.05
C SER A 77 14.12 11.27 27.12
N LEU A 78 12.87 11.29 26.67
CA LEU A 78 11.69 11.10 27.50
C LEU A 78 10.84 9.95 26.93
N THR A 79 10.66 8.90 27.73
CA THR A 79 9.73 7.81 27.45
C THR A 79 8.64 7.80 28.52
N CYS A 80 7.42 8.10 28.12
CA CYS A 80 6.26 8.15 29.00
C CYS A 80 5.07 7.33 28.48
N ARG A 81 5.31 6.42 27.53
CA ARG A 81 4.30 5.57 26.90
C ARG A 81 3.45 4.75 27.87
N ASN A 82 2.26 4.36 27.43
CA ASN A 82 1.32 3.52 28.19
C ASN A 82 0.93 4.13 29.55
N ASN A 83 0.70 5.44 29.57
CA ASN A 83 0.23 6.18 30.74
C ASN A 83 -1.03 7.00 30.37
N PRO A 84 -1.99 7.19 31.29
CA PRO A 84 -3.20 8.00 31.06
C PRO A 84 -2.92 9.52 31.04
N ILE A 85 -1.87 9.96 30.35
CA ILE A 85 -1.48 11.36 30.22
C ILE A 85 -2.36 12.03 29.16
N SER A 86 -3.14 13.04 29.56
CA SER A 86 -4.01 13.81 28.66
C SER A 86 -3.39 15.14 28.20
N SER A 87 -2.32 15.59 28.86
CA SER A 87 -1.58 16.80 28.50
C SER A 87 -0.10 16.65 28.84
N LEU A 88 0.76 17.03 27.90
CA LEU A 88 2.20 16.97 28.04
C LEU A 88 2.82 18.30 27.57
N ASN A 89 3.54 18.97 28.48
CA ASN A 89 4.24 20.22 28.19
C ASN A 89 5.75 20.01 28.32
N VAL A 90 6.44 19.91 27.19
CA VAL A 90 7.90 19.70 27.10
C VAL A 90 8.65 20.92 26.54
N ASN A 91 8.02 22.11 26.55
CA ASN A 91 8.58 23.30 25.91
C ASN A 91 9.90 23.79 26.54
N GLN A 92 10.17 23.43 27.80
CA GLN A 92 11.43 23.77 28.49
C GLN A 92 12.53 22.72 28.27
N ASN A 93 12.17 21.51 27.83
CA ASN A 93 13.11 20.43 27.51
C ASN A 93 13.70 20.64 26.10
N THR A 94 14.38 21.77 25.89
CA THR A 94 14.88 22.20 24.56
C THR A 94 15.94 21.26 23.96
N ALA A 95 16.63 20.49 24.81
CA ALA A 95 17.59 19.46 24.40
C ALA A 95 16.94 18.13 23.97
N LEU A 96 15.61 18.00 24.08
CA LEU A 96 14.90 16.75 23.83
C LEU A 96 15.06 16.31 22.36
N SER A 97 15.71 15.17 22.19
CA SER A 97 16.00 14.52 20.91
C SER A 97 15.10 13.29 20.66
N ILE A 98 14.67 12.64 21.74
CA ILE A 98 13.80 11.46 21.70
C ILE A 98 12.58 11.72 22.57
N LEU A 99 11.40 11.67 21.97
CA LEU A 99 10.12 11.69 22.68
C LEU A 99 9.29 10.47 22.28
N ASP A 100 8.99 9.64 23.27
CA ASP A 100 8.06 8.51 23.15
C ASP A 100 6.91 8.69 24.14
N CYS A 101 5.77 9.10 23.60
CA CYS A 101 4.50 9.24 24.30
C CYS A 101 3.41 8.36 23.66
N ASP A 102 3.80 7.17 23.17
CA ASP A 102 2.87 6.15 22.65
C ASP A 102 1.80 5.77 23.68
N ASN A 103 0.58 5.50 23.20
CA ASN A 103 -0.52 5.01 24.02
C ASN A 103 -0.76 5.90 25.25
N CYS A 104 -0.80 7.20 25.00
CA CYS A 104 -1.28 8.21 25.92
C CYS A 104 -2.68 8.70 25.50
N GLN A 105 -3.23 9.65 26.23
CA GLN A 105 -4.54 10.24 25.94
C GLN A 105 -4.38 11.65 25.33
N LEU A 106 -3.26 11.90 24.64
CA LEU A 106 -2.92 13.22 24.12
C LEU A 106 -3.76 13.53 22.88
N SER A 107 -4.36 14.71 22.85
CA SER A 107 -5.01 15.27 21.66
C SER A 107 -4.24 16.45 21.06
N TYR A 108 -3.26 16.97 21.79
CA TYR A 108 -2.45 18.11 21.40
C TYR A 108 -1.08 18.06 22.09
N ILE A 109 -0.05 18.52 21.38
CA ILE A 109 1.30 18.73 21.91
C ILE A 109 1.94 19.91 21.17
N ASN A 110 2.69 20.74 21.90
CA ASN A 110 3.50 21.80 21.32
C ASN A 110 4.97 21.37 21.35
N LEU A 111 5.59 21.26 20.17
CA LEU A 111 6.99 20.84 20.00
C LEU A 111 7.86 21.94 19.38
N ASN A 112 7.38 23.19 19.34
CA ASN A 112 8.09 24.29 18.66
C ASN A 112 9.45 24.61 19.27
N GLN A 113 9.68 24.29 20.55
CA GLN A 113 10.96 24.51 21.23
C GLN A 113 11.89 23.28 21.18
N ASN A 114 11.36 22.10 20.86
CA ASN A 114 12.10 20.85 20.81
C ASN A 114 12.75 20.67 19.42
N THR A 115 13.53 21.66 18.99
CA THR A 115 14.13 21.70 17.64
C THR A 115 15.18 20.60 17.41
N ALA A 116 15.70 20.01 18.49
CA ALA A 116 16.65 18.89 18.46
C ALA A 116 15.98 17.51 18.25
N LEU A 117 14.64 17.45 18.15
CA LEU A 117 13.90 16.19 18.07
C LEU A 117 14.25 15.42 16.79
N THR A 118 14.78 14.21 16.95
CA THR A 118 15.12 13.27 15.87
C THR A 118 14.19 12.06 15.85
N TYR A 119 13.63 11.70 17.00
CA TYR A 119 12.69 10.60 17.18
C TYR A 119 11.42 11.07 17.87
N PHE A 120 10.28 10.85 17.22
CA PHE A 120 8.99 11.12 17.82
C PHE A 120 8.04 9.94 17.60
N ASP A 121 7.68 9.26 18.69
CA ASP A 121 6.58 8.30 18.72
C ASP A 121 5.42 8.85 19.53
N CYS A 122 4.30 9.05 18.85
CA CYS A 122 3.05 9.52 19.43
C CYS A 122 1.88 8.62 18.98
N SER A 123 2.18 7.35 18.68
CA SER A 123 1.15 6.41 18.26
C SER A 123 0.12 6.14 19.36
N TYR A 124 -1.06 5.64 18.96
CA TYR A 124 -2.17 5.33 19.87
C TYR A 124 -2.58 6.51 20.76
N ASN A 125 -2.77 7.68 20.17
CA ASN A 125 -3.25 8.88 20.84
C ASN A 125 -4.53 9.41 20.17
N LEU A 126 -4.92 10.64 20.47
CA LEU A 126 -6.13 11.30 19.98
C LEU A 126 -5.80 12.53 19.11
N PHE A 127 -4.62 12.57 18.49
CA PHE A 127 -4.20 13.71 17.67
C PHE A 127 -5.07 13.83 16.41
N THR A 128 -5.61 15.02 16.16
CA THR A 128 -6.30 15.37 14.91
C THR A 128 -5.39 16.13 13.93
N GLY A 129 -4.23 16.58 14.41
CA GLY A 129 -3.17 17.23 13.64
C GLY A 129 -1.89 17.31 14.47
N LEU A 130 -0.76 17.49 13.79
CA LEU A 130 0.55 17.71 14.39
C LEU A 130 1.23 18.86 13.66
N ASN A 131 1.89 19.75 14.41
CA ASN A 131 2.75 20.77 13.84
C ASN A 131 4.21 20.40 14.12
N LEU A 132 4.95 20.07 13.07
CA LEU A 132 6.34 19.60 13.16
C LEU A 132 7.31 20.52 12.38
N ASN A 133 6.89 21.74 12.04
CA ASN A 133 7.63 22.64 11.16
C ASN A 133 8.97 23.12 11.75
N GLN A 134 9.14 23.04 13.07
CA GLN A 134 10.40 23.39 13.76
C GLN A 134 11.29 22.17 14.02
N ASN A 135 10.75 20.94 13.85
CA ASN A 135 11.47 19.69 14.14
C ASN A 135 12.19 19.20 12.87
N ILE A 136 13.01 20.07 12.27
CA ILE A 136 13.68 19.82 10.98
C ILE A 136 14.71 18.68 11.03
N ALA A 137 15.16 18.33 12.23
CA ALA A 137 16.08 17.22 12.49
C ALA A 137 15.39 15.85 12.57
N LEU A 138 14.05 15.80 12.46
CA LEU A 138 13.28 14.57 12.65
C LEU A 138 13.66 13.51 11.60
N THR A 139 14.14 12.36 12.07
CA THR A 139 14.52 11.21 11.23
C THR A 139 13.53 10.05 11.32
N PHE A 140 12.79 9.97 12.44
CA PHE A 140 11.76 8.97 12.70
C PHE A 140 10.49 9.64 13.23
N LEU A 141 9.37 9.36 12.56
CA LEU A 141 8.03 9.76 13.01
C LEU A 141 7.10 8.56 13.00
N ASN A 142 6.52 8.25 14.15
CA ASN A 142 5.42 7.31 14.29
C ASN A 142 4.20 8.02 14.89
N CYS A 143 3.15 8.19 14.09
CA CYS A 143 1.86 8.74 14.51
C CYS A 143 0.69 7.77 14.21
N ASN A 144 0.96 6.46 14.19
CA ASN A 144 -0.05 5.43 13.97
C ASN A 144 -1.24 5.56 14.94
N TYR A 145 -2.42 5.09 14.54
CA TYR A 145 -3.60 5.02 15.39
C TYR A 145 -3.93 6.36 16.06
N ASN A 146 -4.10 7.38 15.23
CA ASN A 146 -4.57 8.71 15.62
C ASN A 146 -5.77 9.10 14.74
N GLN A 147 -6.16 10.38 14.76
CA GLN A 147 -7.28 10.92 13.99
C GLN A 147 -6.79 12.04 13.05
N ILE A 148 -5.52 11.97 12.63
CA ILE A 148 -4.86 13.03 11.85
C ILE A 148 -5.47 13.07 10.46
N ALA A 149 -6.03 14.23 10.07
CA ALA A 149 -6.63 14.42 8.75
C ALA A 149 -5.67 15.08 7.74
N SER A 150 -4.71 15.86 8.24
CA SER A 150 -3.69 16.55 7.45
C SER A 150 -2.39 16.63 8.24
N LEU A 151 -1.27 16.46 7.55
CA LEU A 151 0.06 16.52 8.13
C LEU A 151 1.02 17.14 7.11
N ASP A 152 1.63 18.27 7.48
CA ASP A 152 2.67 18.92 6.70
C ASP A 152 4.04 18.42 7.16
N LEU A 153 4.79 17.80 6.23
CA LEU A 153 6.14 17.29 6.45
C LEU A 153 7.19 17.97 5.57
N THR A 154 6.84 19.12 4.96
CA THR A 154 7.67 19.81 3.97
C THR A 154 8.98 20.36 4.52
N GLN A 155 9.09 20.52 5.85
CA GLN A 155 10.31 20.95 6.54
C GLN A 155 11.13 19.79 7.12
N ASN A 156 10.58 18.58 7.16
CA ASN A 156 11.20 17.42 7.79
C ASN A 156 12.05 16.63 6.78
N ASN A 157 12.95 17.31 6.06
CA ASN A 157 13.71 16.74 4.95
C ASN A 157 14.69 15.63 5.37
N SER A 158 14.98 15.52 6.66
CA SER A 158 15.82 14.46 7.25
C SER A 158 15.04 13.17 7.54
N LEU A 159 13.72 13.12 7.28
CA LEU A 159 12.86 12.02 7.66
C LEU A 159 13.17 10.76 6.85
N THR A 160 13.65 9.72 7.55
CA THR A 160 14.06 8.43 6.95
C THR A 160 13.00 7.35 7.14
N GLN A 161 12.20 7.43 8.20
CA GLN A 161 11.12 6.50 8.51
C GLN A 161 9.86 7.25 8.91
N PHE A 162 8.76 6.94 8.24
CA PHE A 162 7.46 7.54 8.51
C PHE A 162 6.36 6.48 8.61
N ARG A 163 5.64 6.50 9.73
CA ARG A 163 4.51 5.59 10.03
C ARG A 163 3.29 6.42 10.42
N CYS A 164 2.19 6.26 9.68
CA CYS A 164 0.93 6.95 9.92
C CYS A 164 -0.30 6.05 9.72
N ILE A 165 -0.14 4.76 10.02
CA ILE A 165 -1.17 3.73 9.89
C ILE A 165 -2.45 4.14 10.64
N TYR A 166 -3.63 3.84 10.10
CA TYR A 166 -4.92 4.07 10.77
C TYR A 166 -5.07 5.51 11.26
N ASN A 167 -5.06 6.45 10.31
CA ASN A 167 -5.40 7.85 10.50
C ASN A 167 -6.53 8.25 9.52
N ALA A 168 -6.82 9.54 9.44
CA ALA A 168 -7.80 10.10 8.51
C ALA A 168 -7.14 10.93 7.39
N ILE A 169 -5.87 10.65 7.07
CA ILE A 169 -5.09 11.48 6.13
C ILE A 169 -5.66 11.33 4.72
N THR A 170 -6.04 12.46 4.11
CA THR A 170 -6.63 12.50 2.76
C THR A 170 -5.65 12.88 1.66
N SER A 171 -4.54 13.52 2.03
CA SER A 171 -3.43 13.81 1.11
C SER A 171 -2.11 13.74 1.85
N LEU A 172 -1.07 13.30 1.14
CA LEU A 172 0.26 13.16 1.71
C LEU A 172 1.31 13.62 0.69
N ASP A 173 1.92 14.77 0.94
CA ASP A 173 3.02 15.30 0.15
C ASP A 173 4.35 14.90 0.81
N LEU A 174 5.12 14.06 0.13
CA LEU A 174 6.44 13.60 0.55
C LEU A 174 7.56 14.04 -0.41
N THR A 175 7.28 15.02 -1.28
CA THR A 175 8.21 15.43 -2.34
C THR A 175 9.53 16.01 -1.81
N GLN A 176 9.51 16.57 -0.59
CA GLN A 176 10.71 17.10 0.09
C GLN A 176 11.45 16.06 0.94
N ASN A 177 10.82 14.93 1.26
CA ASN A 177 11.40 13.88 2.12
C ASN A 177 12.19 12.87 1.26
N THR A 178 13.17 13.35 0.48
CA THR A 178 13.87 12.56 -0.55
C THR A 178 14.74 11.43 0.01
N VAL A 179 15.12 11.51 1.29
CA VAL A 179 15.87 10.47 2.01
C VAL A 179 14.98 9.42 2.68
N LEU A 180 13.66 9.50 2.50
CA LEU A 180 12.70 8.55 3.09
C LEU A 180 12.95 7.14 2.55
N SER A 181 13.24 6.21 3.48
CA SER A 181 13.56 4.82 3.18
C SER A 181 12.44 3.84 3.58
N TYR A 182 11.61 4.24 4.54
CA TYR A 182 10.53 3.44 5.08
C TYR A 182 9.25 4.27 5.15
N LEU A 183 8.22 3.86 4.40
CA LEU A 183 6.89 4.47 4.45
C LEU A 183 5.82 3.42 4.79
N HIS A 184 5.06 3.67 5.85
CA HIS A 184 3.90 2.85 6.20
C HIS A 184 2.67 3.75 6.44
N CYS A 185 1.81 3.84 5.43
CA CYS A 185 0.61 4.70 5.42
C CYS A 185 -0.70 3.91 5.31
N PHE A 186 -0.66 2.61 5.62
CA PHE A 186 -1.79 1.69 5.54
C PHE A 186 -3.07 2.24 6.23
N SER A 187 -4.22 2.01 5.60
CA SER A 187 -5.53 2.43 6.12
C SER A 187 -5.64 3.94 6.35
N ASN A 188 -5.45 4.71 5.29
CA ASN A 188 -5.74 6.15 5.22
C ASN A 188 -6.53 6.46 3.94
N PRO A 189 -7.51 7.38 3.96
CA PRO A 189 -8.33 7.73 2.81
C PRO A 189 -7.61 8.60 1.74
N LEU A 190 -6.40 8.22 1.30
CA LEU A 190 -5.54 9.07 0.45
C LEU A 190 -6.02 9.22 -1.00
N GLY A 191 -6.52 8.13 -1.63
CA GLY A 191 -6.92 8.09 -3.05
C GLY A 191 -5.77 8.22 -4.06
N SER A 192 -4.64 8.82 -3.70
CA SER A 192 -3.43 8.95 -4.50
C SER A 192 -2.18 9.01 -3.63
N LEU A 193 -1.04 8.58 -4.16
CA LEU A 193 0.25 8.63 -3.48
C LEU A 193 1.35 8.82 -4.52
N ASN A 194 2.16 9.88 -4.36
CA ASN A 194 3.32 10.13 -5.20
C ASN A 194 4.61 9.84 -4.41
N VAL A 195 5.35 8.81 -4.80
CA VAL A 195 6.62 8.40 -4.19
C VAL A 195 7.82 8.54 -5.13
N THR A 196 7.64 9.22 -6.27
CA THR A 196 8.66 9.31 -7.34
C THR A 196 9.93 10.05 -6.90
N GLN A 197 9.86 10.91 -5.89
CA GLN A 197 11.01 11.62 -5.33
C GLN A 197 11.70 10.86 -4.19
N ASN A 198 11.04 9.84 -3.62
CA ASN A 198 11.55 9.07 -2.48
C ASN A 198 12.39 7.89 -2.98
N THR A 199 13.44 8.18 -3.75
CA THR A 199 14.29 7.18 -4.44
C THR A 199 15.05 6.27 -3.47
N ALA A 200 15.18 6.65 -2.20
CA ALA A 200 15.76 5.85 -1.13
C ALA A 200 14.80 4.79 -0.54
N LEU A 201 13.53 4.72 -0.95
CA LEU A 201 12.55 3.78 -0.40
C LEU A 201 12.99 2.32 -0.60
N THR A 202 13.09 1.59 0.51
CA THR A 202 13.29 0.14 0.56
C THR A 202 12.04 -0.59 1.02
N PHE A 203 11.17 0.07 1.79
CA PHE A 203 9.89 -0.46 2.27
C PHE A 203 8.75 0.52 2.01
N LEU A 204 7.71 0.04 1.32
CA LEU A 204 6.47 0.78 1.10
C LEU A 204 5.27 -0.09 1.45
N ASN A 205 4.53 0.31 2.49
CA ASN A 205 3.19 -0.21 2.74
C ASN A 205 2.15 0.90 2.58
N CYS A 206 1.42 0.81 1.46
CA CYS A 206 0.35 1.70 1.05
C CYS A 206 -0.96 0.91 0.79
N GLY A 207 -1.20 -0.15 1.57
CA GLY A 207 -2.42 -0.94 1.47
C GLY A 207 -3.64 -0.23 2.05
N SER A 208 -4.84 -0.52 1.52
CA SER A 208 -6.10 0.09 1.98
C SER A 208 -6.11 1.62 1.95
N ILE A 209 -5.58 2.24 0.89
CA ILE A 209 -5.60 3.71 0.74
C ILE A 209 -6.36 4.22 -0.50
N TRP A 210 -7.10 3.32 -1.15
CA TRP A 210 -7.94 3.59 -2.32
C TRP A 210 -7.18 4.09 -3.56
N LEU A 211 -5.95 3.60 -3.78
CA LEU A 211 -5.18 3.93 -4.98
C LEU A 211 -5.84 3.38 -6.24
N SER A 212 -5.97 4.22 -7.27
CA SER A 212 -6.30 3.79 -8.64
C SER A 212 -5.06 3.54 -9.51
N SER A 213 -3.93 4.12 -9.14
CA SER A 213 -2.63 3.92 -9.79
C SER A 213 -1.51 4.07 -8.75
N LEU A 214 -0.37 3.47 -9.05
CA LEU A 214 0.85 3.55 -8.24
C LEU A 214 2.06 3.52 -9.17
N ASP A 215 2.85 4.59 -9.16
CA ASP A 215 4.13 4.66 -9.86
C ASP A 215 5.27 4.47 -8.86
N VAL A 216 5.98 3.34 -8.99
CA VAL A 216 7.16 2.98 -8.19
C VAL A 216 8.42 2.83 -9.06
N THR A 217 8.40 3.33 -10.29
CA THR A 217 9.49 3.13 -11.26
C THR A 217 10.81 3.79 -10.84
N GLN A 218 10.74 4.84 -10.01
CA GLN A 218 11.91 5.53 -9.46
C GLN A 218 12.44 4.91 -8.15
N ASN A 219 11.66 4.01 -7.52
CA ASN A 219 12.02 3.39 -6.25
C ASN A 219 12.80 2.08 -6.48
N ILE A 220 13.94 2.18 -7.17
CA ILE A 220 14.73 1.01 -7.63
C ILE A 220 15.30 0.15 -6.49
N LEU A 221 15.39 0.72 -5.28
CA LEU A 221 15.87 0.05 -4.07
C LEU A 221 14.74 -0.66 -3.29
N LEU A 222 13.50 -0.62 -3.78
CA LEU A 222 12.36 -1.18 -3.08
C LEU A 222 12.50 -2.70 -2.93
N SER A 223 12.58 -3.17 -1.69
CA SER A 223 12.66 -4.58 -1.30
C SER A 223 11.26 -5.12 -0.97
N ASP A 224 10.42 -4.32 -0.35
CA ASP A 224 9.12 -4.73 0.17
C ASP A 224 8.04 -3.75 -0.31
N LEU A 225 7.08 -4.26 -1.07
CA LEU A 225 5.93 -3.49 -1.57
C LEU A 225 4.62 -4.14 -1.15
N TYR A 226 3.90 -3.49 -0.24
CA TYR A 226 2.57 -3.88 0.21
C TYR A 226 1.55 -2.84 -0.24
N CYS A 227 0.86 -3.14 -1.35
CA CYS A 227 -0.16 -2.28 -1.97
C CYS A 227 -1.53 -2.97 -2.06
N ALA A 228 -1.77 -3.94 -1.17
CA ALA A 228 -3.00 -4.71 -1.13
C ALA A 228 -4.25 -3.88 -0.78
N ASN A 229 -5.43 -4.36 -1.19
CA ASN A 229 -6.72 -3.72 -0.92
C ASN A 229 -6.79 -2.28 -1.47
N ASN A 230 -6.53 -2.14 -2.77
CA ASN A 230 -6.64 -0.88 -3.51
C ASN A 230 -7.51 -1.11 -4.78
N LEU A 231 -7.51 -0.15 -5.70
CA LEU A 231 -8.25 -0.17 -6.96
C LEU A 231 -7.29 -0.21 -8.16
N LEU A 232 -6.09 -0.77 -8.00
CA LEU A 232 -5.06 -0.80 -9.04
C LEU A 232 -5.50 -1.72 -10.19
N THR A 233 -5.42 -1.23 -11.43
CA THR A 233 -5.68 -2.02 -12.65
C THR A 233 -4.42 -2.49 -13.36
N THR A 234 -3.31 -1.80 -13.10
CA THR A 234 -1.96 -2.08 -13.59
C THR A 234 -0.94 -1.79 -12.50
N LEU A 235 0.22 -2.44 -12.58
CA LEU A 235 1.34 -2.21 -11.68
C LEU A 235 2.64 -2.57 -12.43
N ASP A 236 3.44 -1.56 -12.76
CA ASP A 236 4.75 -1.74 -13.40
C ASP A 236 5.83 -1.90 -12.33
N LEU A 237 6.48 -3.07 -12.32
CA LEU A 237 7.55 -3.42 -11.38
C LEU A 237 8.88 -3.73 -12.11
N SER A 238 8.98 -3.36 -13.39
CA SER A 238 10.13 -3.67 -14.24
C SER A 238 11.45 -3.08 -13.73
N GLN A 239 11.39 -1.95 -13.00
CA GLN A 239 12.56 -1.28 -12.43
C GLN A 239 12.88 -1.74 -11.00
N ASN A 240 11.93 -2.38 -10.29
CA ASN A 240 12.08 -2.77 -8.88
C ASN A 240 12.78 -4.13 -8.75
N THR A 241 13.96 -4.26 -9.36
CA THR A 241 14.71 -5.53 -9.43
C THR A 241 15.22 -6.04 -8.07
N ALA A 242 15.27 -5.17 -7.06
CA ALA A 242 15.60 -5.52 -5.67
C ALA A 242 14.43 -6.11 -4.87
N LEU A 243 13.22 -6.18 -5.44
CA LEU A 243 12.01 -6.58 -4.74
C LEU A 243 12.07 -8.05 -4.30
N THR A 244 11.97 -8.27 -2.98
CA THR A 244 11.98 -9.58 -2.33
C THR A 244 10.57 -10.00 -1.92
N SER A 245 9.70 -9.05 -1.62
CA SER A 245 8.33 -9.27 -1.15
C SER A 245 7.32 -8.36 -1.84
N LEU A 246 6.33 -8.96 -2.50
CA LEU A 246 5.21 -8.26 -3.13
C LEU A 246 3.88 -8.75 -2.56
N GLN A 247 3.08 -7.82 -2.03
CA GLN A 247 1.68 -8.07 -1.68
C GLN A 247 0.78 -7.05 -2.37
N CYS A 248 0.15 -7.49 -3.46
CA CYS A 248 -0.77 -6.71 -4.29
C CYS A 248 -2.17 -7.36 -4.39
N HIS A 249 -2.51 -8.27 -3.47
CA HIS A 249 -3.81 -8.92 -3.39
C HIS A 249 -4.95 -7.92 -3.15
N LEU A 250 -6.20 -8.31 -3.43
CA LEU A 250 -7.38 -7.43 -3.31
C LEU A 250 -7.22 -6.14 -4.16
N ASN A 251 -6.96 -6.31 -5.46
CA ASN A 251 -6.90 -5.23 -6.43
C ASN A 251 -7.72 -5.60 -7.68
N GLN A 252 -7.56 -4.85 -8.77
CA GLN A 252 -8.22 -5.08 -10.06
C GLN A 252 -7.19 -5.33 -11.17
N LEU A 253 -6.01 -5.85 -10.80
CA LEU A 253 -4.92 -6.10 -11.75
C LEU A 253 -5.36 -7.11 -12.79
N THR A 254 -5.14 -6.79 -14.07
CA THR A 254 -5.46 -7.68 -15.20
C THR A 254 -4.24 -8.45 -15.70
N THR A 255 -3.05 -7.89 -15.52
CA THR A 255 -1.78 -8.49 -15.88
C THR A 255 -0.76 -8.17 -14.78
N LEU A 256 0.20 -9.07 -14.60
CA LEU A 256 1.33 -8.85 -13.71
C LEU A 256 2.56 -9.57 -14.28
N ASP A 257 3.59 -8.80 -14.64
CA ASP A 257 4.86 -9.32 -15.13
C ASP A 257 5.95 -9.09 -14.08
N LEU A 258 6.51 -10.20 -13.59
CA LEU A 258 7.56 -10.24 -12.56
C LEU A 258 8.85 -10.86 -13.09
N SER A 259 9.01 -10.96 -14.42
CA SER A 259 10.18 -11.57 -15.06
C SER A 259 11.51 -10.91 -14.70
N GLN A 260 11.50 -9.61 -14.38
CA GLN A 260 12.70 -8.86 -13.97
C GLN A 260 12.99 -8.93 -12.46
N ASN A 261 12.04 -9.38 -11.64
CA ASN A 261 12.18 -9.41 -10.17
C ASN A 261 12.84 -10.72 -9.72
N THR A 262 14.11 -10.90 -10.12
CA THR A 262 14.88 -12.16 -9.98
C THR A 262 15.22 -12.57 -8.55
N VAL A 263 15.00 -11.70 -7.56
CA VAL A 263 15.22 -12.00 -6.12
C VAL A 263 13.90 -12.13 -5.33
N LEU A 264 12.76 -12.03 -6.00
CA LEU A 264 11.43 -12.11 -5.38
C LEU A 264 11.24 -13.50 -4.74
N ASN A 265 10.84 -13.55 -3.47
CA ASN A 265 10.60 -14.80 -2.74
C ASN A 265 9.20 -14.86 -2.11
N THR A 266 8.51 -13.73 -1.98
CA THR A 266 7.14 -13.65 -1.46
C THR A 266 6.25 -12.97 -2.48
N LEU A 267 5.17 -13.65 -2.89
CA LEU A 267 4.18 -13.12 -3.82
C LEU A 267 2.75 -13.41 -3.34
N ARG A 268 2.01 -12.34 -3.05
CA ARG A 268 0.56 -12.37 -2.85
C ARG A 268 -0.12 -11.49 -3.89
N CYS A 269 -0.65 -12.13 -4.94
CA CYS A 269 -1.45 -11.50 -5.99
C CYS A 269 -2.86 -12.12 -6.09
N ASP A 270 -3.29 -12.82 -5.03
CA ASP A 270 -4.64 -13.36 -4.90
C ASP A 270 -5.73 -12.28 -4.97
N GLN A 271 -6.96 -12.67 -5.31
CA GLN A 271 -8.12 -11.76 -5.34
C GLN A 271 -7.90 -10.54 -6.27
N ASN A 272 -7.55 -10.82 -7.52
CA ASN A 272 -7.40 -9.87 -8.61
C ASN A 272 -8.24 -10.29 -9.83
N GLN A 273 -8.00 -9.67 -10.99
CA GLN A 273 -8.64 -10.01 -12.27
C GLN A 273 -7.60 -10.48 -13.29
N LEU A 274 -6.55 -11.15 -12.80
CA LEU A 274 -5.42 -11.53 -13.65
C LEU A 274 -5.91 -12.45 -14.77
N ASN A 275 -5.53 -12.15 -16.00
CA ASN A 275 -5.58 -13.07 -17.14
C ASN A 275 -4.17 -13.50 -17.57
N CYS A 276 -3.16 -12.81 -17.05
CA CYS A 276 -1.76 -13.14 -17.17
C CYS A 276 -1.06 -12.96 -15.82
N LEU A 277 -0.19 -13.92 -15.51
CA LEU A 277 0.84 -13.78 -14.50
C LEU A 277 2.13 -14.39 -15.05
N ASN A 278 3.19 -13.57 -15.18
CA ASN A 278 4.51 -14.04 -15.54
C ASN A 278 5.43 -13.98 -14.32
N VAL A 279 5.86 -15.15 -13.84
CA VAL A 279 6.81 -15.29 -12.75
C VAL A 279 8.05 -16.08 -13.17
N LYS A 280 8.31 -16.22 -14.46
CA LYS A 280 9.51 -16.86 -15.00
C LYS A 280 10.71 -15.93 -14.84
N ASN A 281 11.23 -15.86 -13.63
CA ASN A 281 12.23 -14.91 -13.17
C ASN A 281 13.52 -15.59 -12.65
N GLY A 282 13.64 -16.91 -12.84
CA GLY A 282 14.75 -17.71 -12.34
C GLY A 282 14.70 -18.04 -10.84
N ASN A 283 13.66 -17.64 -10.11
CA ASN A 283 13.60 -17.72 -8.65
C ASN A 283 12.42 -18.49 -8.07
N ASN A 284 11.67 -19.23 -8.91
CA ASN A 284 10.47 -19.97 -8.49
C ASN A 284 10.68 -20.91 -7.29
N ASN A 285 11.87 -21.46 -7.11
CA ASN A 285 12.17 -22.36 -5.98
C ASN A 285 12.14 -21.67 -4.60
N ASN A 286 12.21 -20.34 -4.56
CA ASN A 286 12.20 -19.56 -3.33
C ASN A 286 10.83 -18.98 -2.98
N PHE A 287 9.80 -19.26 -3.79
CA PHE A 287 8.43 -18.78 -3.57
C PHE A 287 7.64 -19.57 -2.51
N SER A 288 8.10 -20.75 -2.09
CA SER A 288 7.35 -21.59 -1.14
C SER A 288 7.75 -21.27 0.31
N PRO A 289 6.79 -21.08 1.24
CA PRO A 289 5.33 -21.32 1.15
C PRO A 289 4.49 -20.08 0.78
N THR A 290 5.12 -19.05 0.24
CA THR A 290 4.63 -17.67 0.14
C THR A 290 4.13 -17.26 -1.26
N PHE A 291 3.57 -18.21 -2.02
CA PHE A 291 2.97 -17.97 -3.34
C PHE A 291 1.44 -18.10 -3.28
N PHE A 292 0.74 -16.98 -3.42
CA PHE A 292 -0.72 -16.91 -3.42
C PHE A 292 -1.19 -16.20 -4.69
N ALA A 293 -1.85 -16.94 -5.58
CA ALA A 293 -2.35 -16.46 -6.86
C ALA A 293 -3.80 -16.92 -7.15
N ASP A 294 -4.47 -17.50 -6.16
CA ASP A 294 -5.87 -17.93 -6.25
C ASP A 294 -6.84 -16.73 -6.31
N SER A 295 -8.12 -17.03 -6.51
CA SER A 295 -9.17 -16.02 -6.64
C SER A 295 -8.91 -15.04 -7.79
N ASN A 296 -8.38 -15.55 -8.90
CA ASN A 296 -8.20 -14.89 -10.20
C ASN A 296 -8.97 -15.67 -11.28
N PRO A 297 -10.31 -15.49 -11.40
CA PRO A 297 -11.18 -16.36 -12.22
C PRO A 297 -10.84 -16.43 -13.71
N THR A 298 -10.08 -15.45 -14.23
CA THR A 298 -9.67 -15.36 -15.64
C THR A 298 -8.25 -15.85 -15.90
N LEU A 299 -7.52 -16.30 -14.87
CA LEU A 299 -6.12 -16.73 -14.98
C LEU A 299 -6.05 -18.22 -15.33
N PHE A 300 -5.84 -18.53 -16.61
CA PHE A 300 -5.72 -19.94 -17.08
C PHE A 300 -4.29 -20.46 -17.12
N CYS A 301 -3.31 -19.56 -17.20
CA CYS A 301 -1.91 -19.92 -17.35
C CYS A 301 -1.02 -18.97 -16.54
N ILE A 302 -0.12 -19.54 -15.74
CA ILE A 302 0.96 -18.83 -15.06
C ILE A 302 2.27 -19.25 -15.74
N GLU A 303 3.04 -18.25 -16.21
CA GLU A 303 4.34 -18.51 -16.82
C GLU A 303 5.42 -18.68 -15.76
N VAL A 304 6.11 -19.82 -15.78
CA VAL A 304 7.03 -20.28 -14.72
C VAL A 304 8.36 -20.76 -15.30
N ASP A 305 9.38 -20.85 -14.45
CA ASP A 305 10.69 -21.42 -14.76
C ASP A 305 10.65 -22.95 -14.88
N ASN A 306 9.91 -23.61 -13.98
CA ASN A 306 9.85 -25.07 -13.89
C ASN A 306 8.43 -25.55 -13.54
N VAL A 307 7.71 -26.03 -14.57
CA VAL A 307 6.34 -26.53 -14.45
C VAL A 307 6.21 -27.64 -13.41
N ALA A 308 7.13 -28.63 -13.40
CA ALA A 308 7.05 -29.75 -12.47
C ALA A 308 7.21 -29.32 -11.01
N TYR A 309 8.11 -28.37 -10.75
CA TYR A 309 8.28 -27.79 -9.42
C TYR A 309 7.04 -27.02 -9.00
N SER A 310 6.54 -26.10 -9.83
CA SER A 310 5.37 -25.26 -9.54
C SER A 310 4.13 -26.11 -9.26
N THR A 311 3.85 -27.12 -10.10
CA THR A 311 2.72 -28.04 -9.90
C THR A 311 2.81 -28.81 -8.58
N ALA A 312 4.02 -29.19 -8.15
CA ALA A 312 4.21 -29.97 -6.93
C ALA A 312 4.17 -29.12 -5.64
N ASN A 313 4.52 -27.83 -5.71
CA ASN A 313 4.77 -27.01 -4.52
C ASN A 313 3.79 -25.85 -4.32
N TRP A 314 3.10 -25.38 -5.36
CA TRP A 314 2.20 -24.22 -5.25
C TRP A 314 0.75 -24.67 -5.25
N THR A 315 0.09 -24.51 -4.10
CA THR A 315 -1.27 -25.01 -3.87
C THR A 315 -2.33 -23.90 -3.84
N TYR A 316 -1.95 -22.64 -3.63
CA TYR A 316 -2.86 -21.49 -3.62
C TYR A 316 -3.01 -20.90 -5.02
N ILE A 317 -3.59 -21.71 -5.92
CA ILE A 317 -3.95 -21.36 -7.29
C ILE A 317 -5.38 -21.78 -7.58
N ASP A 318 -6.01 -21.15 -8.57
CA ASP A 318 -7.36 -21.56 -8.95
C ASP A 318 -7.38 -22.90 -9.71
N PRO A 319 -8.47 -23.67 -9.63
CA PRO A 319 -8.57 -24.97 -10.30
C PRO A 319 -8.44 -24.92 -11.83
N GLN A 320 -8.81 -23.80 -12.48
CA GLN A 320 -8.65 -23.61 -13.92
C GLN A 320 -7.23 -23.24 -14.35
N THR A 321 -6.36 -22.88 -13.40
CA THR A 321 -5.03 -22.37 -13.67
C THR A 321 -4.04 -23.51 -13.89
N SER A 322 -3.22 -23.38 -14.93
CA SER A 322 -2.13 -24.30 -15.24
C SER A 322 -0.78 -23.57 -15.27
N PHE A 323 0.31 -24.31 -15.09
CA PHE A 323 1.67 -23.78 -15.22
C PHE A 323 2.25 -24.13 -16.59
N SER A 324 2.94 -23.17 -17.22
CA SER A 324 3.65 -23.38 -18.49
C SER A 324 4.96 -22.58 -18.50
N THR A 325 5.96 -23.03 -19.26
CA THR A 325 7.15 -22.22 -19.54
C THR A 325 6.93 -21.17 -20.63
N ASN A 326 5.74 -21.16 -21.25
CA ASN A 326 5.30 -20.21 -22.27
C ASN A 326 3.76 -20.21 -22.31
N CYS A 327 3.12 -19.10 -21.93
CA CYS A 327 1.67 -18.97 -21.98
C CYS A 327 1.13 -18.40 -23.31
N ASN A 328 1.92 -18.48 -24.40
CA ASN A 328 1.58 -18.08 -25.78
C ASN A 328 0.95 -16.68 -25.88
N ASN A 329 1.55 -15.69 -25.19
CA ASN A 329 1.21 -14.26 -25.19
C ASN A 329 -0.01 -13.81 -24.38
N ALA A 330 -0.53 -14.61 -23.44
CA ALA A 330 -1.51 -14.09 -22.46
C ALA A 330 -0.99 -12.81 -21.73
N CYS A 331 0.34 -12.70 -21.58
CA CYS A 331 1.01 -11.60 -20.88
C CYS A 331 1.47 -10.41 -21.72
N SER A 332 1.46 -10.50 -23.05
CA SER A 332 2.07 -9.48 -23.91
C SER A 332 1.08 -8.42 -24.42
N GLY A 333 -0.16 -8.38 -23.90
CA GLY A 333 -1.21 -7.47 -24.39
C GLY A 333 -1.67 -7.76 -25.83
N ILE A 334 -1.05 -8.71 -26.52
CA ILE A 334 -1.50 -9.26 -27.78
C ILE A 334 -2.43 -10.41 -27.43
N ILE A 335 -3.72 -10.12 -27.35
CA ILE A 335 -4.77 -11.13 -27.40
C ILE A 335 -4.72 -11.72 -28.82
N THR A 336 -3.83 -12.69 -29.07
CA THR A 336 -4.19 -13.77 -29.99
C THR A 336 -5.20 -14.60 -29.23
N SER A 337 -6.46 -14.22 -29.38
CA SER A 337 -7.63 -14.86 -28.82
C SER A 337 -7.49 -16.39 -28.81
N ILE A 338 -7.25 -16.97 -27.64
CA ILE A 338 -7.51 -18.38 -27.42
C ILE A 338 -8.75 -18.46 -26.51
N ASN A 339 -9.88 -18.64 -27.19
CA ASN A 339 -11.09 -19.29 -26.72
C ASN A 339 -12.01 -18.55 -25.74
N LYS A 340 -12.39 -17.32 -26.07
CA LYS A 340 -13.82 -17.01 -26.14
C LYS A 340 -14.22 -17.19 -27.61
N THR A 341 -14.73 -18.36 -27.98
CA THR A 341 -15.30 -18.58 -29.32
C THR A 341 -16.59 -17.76 -29.44
N THR A 342 -16.48 -16.44 -29.58
CA THR A 342 -17.52 -15.65 -30.22
C THR A 342 -17.58 -16.07 -31.68
N PHE A 343 -18.79 -16.36 -32.16
CA PHE A 343 -19.04 -16.67 -33.56
C PHE A 343 -18.42 -15.57 -34.44
N PRO A 344 -17.80 -15.88 -35.59
CA PRO A 344 -17.26 -14.85 -36.47
C PRO A 344 -18.32 -13.81 -36.82
N THR A 345 -17.90 -12.54 -36.88
CA THR A 345 -18.74 -11.48 -37.44
C THR A 345 -19.06 -11.86 -38.88
N LEU A 346 -20.34 -12.01 -39.19
CA LEU A 346 -20.87 -12.42 -40.49
C LEU A 346 -21.69 -11.30 -41.08
N SER A 347 -21.32 -10.83 -42.28
CA SER A 347 -22.15 -9.96 -43.10
C SER A 347 -22.68 -10.74 -44.31
N MET A 348 -23.88 -10.39 -44.74
CA MET A 348 -24.58 -11.06 -45.84
C MET A 348 -25.24 -10.01 -46.73
N HIS A 349 -24.88 -9.99 -48.01
CA HIS A 349 -25.39 -9.01 -48.96
C HIS A 349 -25.48 -9.57 -50.40
N PRO A 350 -26.45 -9.11 -51.21
CA PRO A 350 -27.58 -8.29 -50.82
C PRO A 350 -28.62 -9.09 -50.02
N ASN A 351 -29.37 -8.43 -49.15
CA ASN A 351 -30.56 -8.97 -48.48
C ASN A 351 -31.53 -7.80 -48.21
N PRO A 352 -32.64 -7.64 -48.96
CA PRO A 352 -33.24 -8.63 -49.88
C PRO A 352 -32.39 -8.97 -51.11
N THR A 353 -32.59 -10.16 -51.69
CA THR A 353 -31.79 -10.72 -52.80
C THR A 353 -32.67 -11.16 -53.97
N SER A 354 -32.12 -11.15 -55.20
CA SER A 354 -32.72 -11.80 -56.38
C SER A 354 -32.36 -13.30 -56.49
N GLY A 355 -31.60 -13.84 -55.53
CA GLY A 355 -31.13 -15.23 -55.49
C GLY A 355 -29.62 -15.35 -55.27
N GLN A 356 -28.84 -14.32 -55.58
CA GLN A 356 -27.39 -14.29 -55.34
C GLN A 356 -27.08 -13.63 -53.99
N ILE A 357 -26.36 -14.32 -53.12
CA ILE A 357 -26.03 -13.84 -51.78
C ILE A 357 -24.55 -14.11 -51.53
N THR A 358 -23.80 -13.07 -51.18
CA THR A 358 -22.43 -13.20 -50.71
C THR A 358 -22.42 -13.12 -49.19
N ILE A 359 -21.78 -14.10 -48.57
CA ILE A 359 -21.44 -14.13 -47.15
C ILE A 359 -19.98 -13.75 -47.01
N SER A 360 -19.68 -12.76 -46.18
CA SER A 360 -18.31 -12.44 -45.78
C SER A 360 -18.07 -12.86 -44.33
N LEU A 361 -16.92 -13.50 -44.11
CA LEU A 361 -16.45 -13.97 -42.81
C LEU A 361 -15.17 -13.23 -42.42
N GLU A 362 -15.11 -12.70 -41.20
CA GLU A 362 -13.90 -12.10 -40.64
C GLU A 362 -12.91 -13.18 -40.18
N GLY A 363 -12.35 -13.94 -41.13
CA GLY A 363 -11.40 -15.02 -40.87
C GLY A 363 -11.50 -16.18 -41.86
N LEU A 364 -10.60 -17.15 -41.74
CA LEU A 364 -10.64 -18.39 -42.54
C LEU A 364 -11.33 -19.48 -41.71
N PHE A 365 -12.48 -19.96 -42.19
CA PHE A 365 -13.28 -20.96 -41.48
C PHE A 365 -13.56 -22.19 -42.32
N THR A 366 -13.81 -23.30 -41.62
CA THR A 366 -14.29 -24.56 -42.17
C THR A 366 -15.61 -24.88 -41.50
N GLY A 367 -16.60 -25.35 -42.26
CA GLY A 367 -17.94 -25.53 -41.73
C GLY A 367 -18.93 -26.03 -42.77
N SER A 368 -20.20 -26.03 -42.39
CA SER A 368 -21.31 -26.37 -43.26
C SER A 368 -22.31 -25.23 -43.34
N LEU A 369 -22.98 -25.15 -44.47
CA LEU A 369 -24.01 -24.18 -44.81
C LEU A 369 -25.28 -24.94 -45.15
N ARG A 370 -26.41 -24.53 -44.58
CA ARG A 370 -27.74 -25.02 -44.96
C ARG A 370 -28.71 -23.86 -45.13
N VAL A 371 -29.58 -23.92 -46.12
CA VAL A 371 -30.66 -22.95 -46.30
C VAL A 371 -31.99 -23.67 -46.23
N PHE A 372 -32.91 -23.16 -45.42
CA PHE A 372 -34.24 -23.71 -45.22
C PHE A 372 -35.32 -22.76 -45.74
N ASN A 373 -36.39 -23.31 -46.31
CA ASN A 373 -37.60 -22.54 -46.60
C ASN A 373 -38.44 -22.31 -45.32
N SER A 374 -39.53 -21.55 -45.44
CA SER A 374 -40.43 -21.25 -44.31
C SER A 374 -41.16 -22.46 -43.71
N LEU A 375 -41.17 -23.60 -44.41
CA LEU A 375 -41.70 -24.88 -43.93
C LEU A 375 -40.64 -25.73 -43.20
N GLY A 376 -39.39 -25.25 -43.12
CA GLY A 376 -38.28 -25.95 -42.48
C GLY A 376 -37.61 -27.02 -43.35
N GLN A 377 -37.90 -27.06 -44.66
CA GLN A 377 -37.25 -27.99 -45.59
C GLN A 377 -35.92 -27.39 -46.05
N ALA A 378 -34.85 -28.19 -46.04
CA ALA A 378 -33.56 -27.79 -46.59
C ALA A 378 -33.64 -27.70 -48.12
N VAL A 379 -33.30 -26.54 -48.68
CA VAL A 379 -33.30 -26.25 -50.12
C VAL A 379 -31.89 -26.10 -50.70
N LEU A 380 -30.89 -25.88 -49.84
CA LEU A 380 -29.48 -25.86 -50.21
C LEU A 380 -28.65 -26.39 -49.03
N GLU A 381 -27.68 -27.25 -49.30
CA GLU A 381 -26.67 -27.70 -48.34
C GLU A 381 -25.31 -27.70 -49.02
N ASP A 382 -24.29 -27.20 -48.34
CA ASP A 382 -22.92 -27.16 -48.83
C ASP A 382 -21.90 -27.23 -47.67
N ASP A 383 -20.72 -27.76 -47.94
CA ASP A 383 -19.60 -27.81 -46.99
C ASP A 383 -18.43 -27.00 -47.54
N PHE A 384 -17.81 -26.17 -46.69
CA PHE A 384 -16.70 -25.30 -47.09
C PHE A 384 -15.48 -25.48 -46.20
N LYS A 385 -14.30 -25.28 -46.79
CA LYS A 385 -13.01 -25.42 -46.10
C LYS A 385 -12.17 -24.18 -46.28
N ALA A 386 -11.63 -23.68 -45.17
CA ALA A 386 -10.69 -22.56 -45.11
C ALA A 386 -11.05 -21.39 -46.07
N THR A 387 -12.26 -20.84 -45.94
CA THR A 387 -12.71 -19.70 -46.76
C THR A 387 -13.01 -18.47 -45.92
N ARG A 388 -12.90 -17.29 -46.55
CA ARG A 388 -13.27 -15.96 -46.01
C ARG A 388 -14.66 -15.50 -46.47
N GLY A 389 -15.32 -16.28 -47.31
CA GLY A 389 -16.65 -15.96 -47.80
C GLY A 389 -17.25 -17.08 -48.64
N LEU A 390 -18.55 -16.98 -48.87
CA LEU A 390 -19.34 -17.94 -49.64
C LEU A 390 -20.24 -17.16 -50.59
N ASP A 391 -20.29 -17.58 -51.84
CA ASP A 391 -21.26 -17.08 -52.80
C ASP A 391 -22.34 -18.15 -52.99
N ILE A 392 -23.58 -17.76 -52.69
CA ILE A 392 -24.74 -18.65 -52.66
C ILE A 392 -25.67 -18.24 -53.79
N ASN A 393 -26.03 -19.22 -54.60
CA ASN A 393 -27.08 -19.07 -55.60
C ASN A 393 -28.34 -19.84 -55.17
N LEU A 394 -29.29 -19.12 -54.59
CA LEU A 394 -30.57 -19.65 -54.15
C LEU A 394 -31.56 -19.67 -55.31
N ASN A 395 -31.65 -20.80 -56.02
CA ASN A 395 -32.53 -21.02 -57.18
C ASN A 395 -33.98 -21.38 -56.79
N GLU A 396 -34.52 -20.78 -55.73
CA GLU A 396 -35.86 -21.06 -55.21
C GLU A 396 -36.86 -19.93 -55.51
N PRO A 397 -38.19 -20.12 -55.42
CA PRO A 397 -39.17 -19.04 -55.59
C PRO A 397 -38.97 -17.87 -54.61
N SER A 398 -39.52 -16.70 -54.91
CA SER A 398 -39.51 -15.55 -53.99
C SER A 398 -40.17 -15.91 -52.65
N GLY A 399 -39.57 -15.50 -51.54
CA GLY A 399 -40.00 -15.89 -50.20
C GLY A 399 -38.98 -15.66 -49.10
N LEU A 400 -39.35 -16.05 -47.88
CA LEU A 400 -38.50 -16.01 -46.69
C LEU A 400 -37.74 -17.32 -46.51
N TYR A 401 -36.42 -17.22 -46.37
CA TYR A 401 -35.51 -18.33 -46.13
C TYR A 401 -34.69 -18.11 -44.87
N PHE A 402 -34.19 -19.20 -44.29
CA PHE A 402 -33.32 -19.21 -43.12
C PHE A 402 -32.00 -19.87 -43.49
N LEU A 403 -30.93 -19.09 -43.47
CA LEU A 403 -29.58 -19.53 -43.72
C LEU A 403 -28.93 -19.91 -42.40
N GLN A 404 -28.46 -21.15 -42.29
CA GLN A 404 -27.79 -21.71 -41.14
C GLN A 404 -26.33 -21.98 -41.49
N LEU A 405 -25.40 -21.43 -40.70
CA LEU A 405 -23.97 -21.68 -40.85
C LEU A 405 -23.47 -22.39 -39.59
N GLU A 406 -22.79 -23.51 -39.76
CA GLU A 406 -22.16 -24.27 -38.68
C GLU A 406 -20.65 -24.20 -38.79
N ILE A 407 -19.97 -23.64 -37.78
CA ILE A 407 -18.51 -23.53 -37.70
C ILE A 407 -18.09 -23.96 -36.30
N ASP A 408 -17.12 -24.86 -36.21
CA ASP A 408 -16.56 -25.37 -34.95
C ASP A 408 -17.63 -25.83 -33.94
N GLY A 409 -18.68 -26.49 -34.43
CA GLY A 409 -19.80 -27.02 -33.63
C GLY A 409 -20.78 -25.97 -33.12
N LYS A 410 -20.67 -24.72 -33.55
CA LYS A 410 -21.64 -23.66 -33.26
C LYS A 410 -22.47 -23.37 -34.50
N ILE A 411 -23.73 -22.98 -34.27
CA ILE A 411 -24.70 -22.67 -35.32
C ILE A 411 -25.13 -21.20 -35.23
N ILE A 412 -25.14 -20.48 -36.36
CA ILE A 412 -25.81 -19.18 -36.51
C ILE A 412 -26.89 -19.27 -37.58
N THR A 413 -28.02 -18.59 -37.36
CA THR A 413 -29.11 -18.49 -38.34
C THR A 413 -29.35 -17.03 -38.74
N LYS A 414 -29.44 -16.77 -40.05
CA LYS A 414 -29.80 -15.46 -40.63
C LYS A 414 -31.05 -15.59 -41.50
N LYS A 415 -31.89 -14.57 -41.47
CA LYS A 415 -33.05 -14.45 -42.36
C LYS A 415 -32.60 -13.92 -43.71
N VAL A 416 -33.05 -14.55 -44.79
CA VAL A 416 -32.83 -14.14 -46.17
C VAL A 416 -34.20 -13.88 -46.79
N LEU A 417 -34.41 -12.68 -47.33
CA LEU A 417 -35.59 -12.37 -48.12
C LEU A 417 -35.22 -12.43 -49.60
N LYS A 418 -35.84 -13.34 -50.35
CA LYS A 418 -35.69 -13.41 -51.80
C LYS A 418 -36.89 -12.75 -52.47
N GLU A 419 -36.64 -11.78 -53.34
CA GLU A 419 -37.64 -11.05 -54.13
C GLU A 419 -37.78 -11.60 -55.55
#